data_AF-A0A935CYG5-F1
#
_entry.id   AF-A0A935CYG5-F1
#
_cell.length_a   1.000
_cell.length_b   1.000
_cell.length_c   1.000
_cell.angle_alpha   90.00
_cell.angle_beta   90.00
_cell.angle_gamma   90.00
#
_symmetry.space_group_name_H-M   'P 1'
#
loop_
_entity.id
_entity.type
_entity.pdbx_description
1 polymer ?
#
loop_
_entity_poly.entity_id
_entity_poly.type
_entity_poly.pdbx_seq_one_letter_code
_entity_poly.pdbx_strand_id
1 'polypeptide(L)'
;MKAGGALRDQSIEFLYRNTELRQKIFGYLKRLGSTNEDIQDIYHDGFVVLDKNIRNEKFRGESSIEGYFFSICKFLCLNQLRKNQRVSLVNDVELTAQLDKDSIALVTEDYLIAEENRHFIESTLSLIGDSCKKVLTLWKLSYSMTEIAEKLGLSSPEMAKKKRYQCHQKLILLINNNPELKKALLDT
;
A
#
# COMPACT_ATOMS: atom_id res chain seq x y z
N MET A 1 -7.45 -2.08 -11.33
CA MET A 1 -6.75 -2.32 -10.04
C MET A 1 -6.68 -3.80 -9.61
N LYS A 2 -7.76 -4.59 -9.65
CA LYS A 2 -7.74 -6.01 -9.18
C LYS A 2 -6.78 -6.94 -9.94
N ALA A 3 -6.65 -6.77 -11.26
CA ALA A 3 -5.85 -7.66 -12.11
C ALA A 3 -4.32 -7.59 -11.88
N GLY A 4 -3.82 -6.63 -11.09
CA GLY A 4 -2.37 -6.44 -10.90
C GLY A 4 -1.65 -5.83 -12.12
N GLY A 5 -0.32 -5.89 -12.10
CA GLY A 5 0.52 -5.58 -13.26
C GLY A 5 0.41 -4.15 -13.78
N ALA A 6 0.66 -3.97 -15.09
CA ALA A 6 0.65 -2.66 -15.73
C ALA A 6 -0.74 -2.01 -15.72
N LEU A 7 -1.80 -2.80 -15.88
CA LEU A 7 -3.18 -2.30 -15.85
C LEU A 7 -3.54 -1.72 -14.48
N ARG A 8 -3.05 -2.34 -13.39
CA ARG A 8 -3.21 -1.77 -12.05
C ARG A 8 -2.50 -0.43 -11.93
N ASP A 9 -1.24 -0.36 -12.37
CA ASP A 9 -0.46 0.86 -12.26
C ASP A 9 -1.10 2.02 -13.05
N GLN A 10 -1.61 1.74 -14.26
CA GLN A 10 -2.40 2.70 -15.03
C GLN A 10 -3.68 3.13 -14.30
N SER A 11 -4.37 2.19 -13.64
CA SER A 11 -5.59 2.51 -12.87
C SER A 11 -5.28 3.42 -11.68
N ILE A 12 -4.21 3.13 -10.93
CA ILE A 12 -3.77 3.94 -9.78
C ILE A 12 -3.40 5.33 -10.26
N GLU A 13 -2.61 5.42 -11.33
CA GLU A 13 -2.17 6.67 -11.90
C GLU A 13 -3.34 7.54 -12.38
N PHE A 14 -4.33 6.93 -13.04
CA PHE A 14 -5.54 7.62 -13.46
C PHE A 14 -6.28 8.25 -12.27
N LEU A 15 -6.47 7.49 -11.18
CA LEU A 15 -7.14 8.00 -9.99
C LEU A 15 -6.31 9.05 -9.25
N TYR A 16 -4.99 8.88 -9.18
CA TYR A 16 -4.04 9.83 -8.57
C TYR A 16 -4.05 11.19 -9.26
N ARG A 17 -4.23 11.19 -10.59
CA ARG A 17 -4.29 12.40 -11.41
C ARG A 17 -5.69 13.06 -11.42
N ASN A 18 -6.66 12.51 -10.70
CA ASN A 18 -8.00 13.10 -10.62
C ASN A 18 -7.98 14.40 -9.78
N THR A 19 -7.94 15.54 -10.49
CA THR A 19 -7.84 16.88 -9.89
C THR A 19 -9.03 17.22 -9.00
N GLU A 20 -10.25 16.83 -9.38
CA GLU A 20 -11.46 17.14 -8.61
C GLU A 20 -11.46 16.40 -7.26
N LEU A 21 -11.13 15.10 -7.30
CA LEU A 21 -10.97 14.28 -6.10
C LEU A 21 -9.89 14.85 -5.18
N ARG A 22 -8.74 15.21 -5.76
CA ARG A 22 -7.63 15.82 -5.02
C ARG A 22 -8.06 17.12 -4.34
N GLN A 23 -8.71 18.03 -5.06
CA GLN A 23 -9.17 19.31 -4.51
C GLN A 23 -10.16 19.11 -3.36
N LYS A 24 -11.12 18.18 -3.50
CA LYS A 24 -12.09 17.85 -2.45
C LYS A 24 -11.40 17.35 -1.18
N ILE A 25 -10.46 16.41 -1.31
CA ILE A 25 -9.71 15.86 -0.17
C ILE A 25 -8.83 16.94 0.47
N PHE A 26 -8.04 17.66 -0.32
CA PHE A 26 -7.12 18.69 0.18
C PHE A 26 -7.88 19.79 0.91
N GLY A 27 -9.01 20.23 0.36
CA GLY A 27 -9.88 21.22 1.01
C GLY A 27 -10.43 20.72 2.34
N TYR A 28 -10.82 19.45 2.43
CA TYR A 28 -11.29 18.85 3.67
C TYR A 28 -10.19 18.74 4.72
N LEU A 29 -9.02 18.19 4.35
CA LEU A 29 -7.89 18.00 5.28
C LEU A 29 -7.31 19.34 5.78
N LYS A 30 -7.30 20.37 4.94
CA LYS A 30 -6.90 21.73 5.33
C LYS A 30 -7.85 22.33 6.37
N ARG A 31 -9.17 22.11 6.24
CA ARG A 31 -10.16 22.54 7.26
C ARG A 31 -9.96 21.84 8.60
N LEU A 32 -9.43 20.62 8.60
CA LEU A 32 -9.04 19.90 9.82
C LEU A 32 -7.72 20.39 10.45
N GLY A 33 -7.06 21.40 9.86
CA GLY A 33 -5.83 21.98 10.39
C GLY A 33 -4.55 21.27 9.98
N SER A 34 -4.59 20.36 9.00
CA SER A 34 -3.39 19.72 8.46
C SER A 34 -2.56 20.71 7.64
N THR A 35 -1.23 20.62 7.71
CA THR A 35 -0.34 21.45 6.89
C THR A 35 -0.35 20.96 5.43
N ASN A 36 0.13 21.78 4.49
CA ASN A 36 0.19 21.36 3.08
C ASN A 36 1.11 20.13 2.88
N GLU A 37 2.17 20.01 3.67
CA GLU A 37 3.08 18.85 3.67
C GLU A 37 2.33 17.61 4.16
N ASP A 38 1.68 17.69 5.33
CA ASP A 38 0.87 16.59 5.87
C ASP A 38 -0.22 16.12 4.89
N ILE A 39 -0.90 17.07 4.25
CA ILE A 39 -1.96 16.77 3.28
C ILE A 39 -1.41 15.98 2.09
N GLN A 40 -0.22 16.35 1.60
CA GLN A 40 0.43 15.69 0.49
C GLN A 40 0.83 14.25 0.87
N ASP A 41 1.36 14.08 2.07
CA ASP A 41 1.76 12.77 2.61
C ASP A 41 0.54 11.87 2.82
N ILE A 42 -0.51 12.37 3.50
CA ILE A 42 -1.79 11.66 3.69
C ILE A 42 -2.37 11.22 2.35
N TYR A 43 -2.32 12.07 1.33
CA TYR A 43 -2.84 11.73 0.00
C TYR A 43 -2.05 10.59 -0.64
N HIS A 44 -0.72 10.62 -0.55
CA HIS A 44 0.13 9.55 -1.07
C HIS A 44 -0.07 8.24 -0.31
N ASP A 45 -0.02 8.29 1.02
CA ASP A 45 -0.25 7.13 1.89
C ASP A 45 -1.64 6.54 1.71
N GLY A 46 -2.63 7.40 1.49
CA GLY A 46 -3.99 6.97 1.17
C GLY A 46 -4.02 6.06 -0.05
N PHE A 47 -3.22 6.34 -1.09
CA PHE A 47 -3.20 5.51 -2.30
C PHE A 47 -2.52 4.17 -2.05
N VAL A 48 -1.48 4.15 -1.21
CA VAL A 48 -0.83 2.92 -0.77
C VAL A 48 -1.83 2.04 -0.01
N VAL A 49 -2.61 2.63 0.91
CA VAL A 49 -3.66 1.92 1.65
C VAL A 49 -4.78 1.45 0.72
N LEU A 50 -5.21 2.28 -0.23
CA LEU A 50 -6.23 1.93 -1.22
C LEU A 50 -5.80 0.72 -2.07
N ASP A 51 -4.57 0.73 -2.61
CA ASP A 51 -4.03 -0.39 -3.37
C ASP A 51 -4.00 -1.68 -2.53
N LYS A 52 -3.49 -1.60 -1.30
CA LYS A 52 -3.44 -2.73 -0.37
C LYS A 52 -4.84 -3.27 -0.09
N ASN A 53 -5.82 -2.41 0.19
CA ASN A 53 -7.18 -2.82 0.49
C ASN A 53 -7.87 -3.48 -0.70
N ILE A 54 -7.65 -3.00 -1.92
CA ILE A 54 -8.21 -3.63 -3.13
C ILE A 54 -7.58 -5.00 -3.38
N ARG A 55 -6.25 -5.12 -3.19
CA ARG A 55 -5.52 -6.39 -3.38
C ARG A 55 -5.88 -7.44 -2.35
N ASN A 56 -6.20 -7.01 -1.13
CA ASN A 56 -6.62 -7.89 -0.04
C ASN A 56 -8.15 -8.08 0.01
N GLU A 57 -8.87 -7.71 -1.04
CA GLU A 57 -10.33 -7.84 -1.16
C GLU A 57 -11.13 -7.14 -0.02
N LYS A 58 -10.52 -6.16 0.66
CA LYS A 58 -11.17 -5.33 1.68
C LYS A 58 -12.15 -4.32 1.04
N PHE A 59 -11.91 -3.87 -0.19
CA PHE A 59 -12.87 -3.04 -0.93
C PHE A 59 -13.89 -3.91 -1.68
N ARG A 60 -15.15 -3.90 -1.19
CA ARG A 60 -16.24 -4.74 -1.70
C ARG A 60 -17.12 -4.05 -2.77
N GLY A 61 -16.89 -2.78 -3.06
CA GLY A 61 -17.69 -2.02 -4.02
C GLY A 61 -19.00 -1.48 -3.47
N GLU A 62 -19.16 -1.46 -2.14
CA GLU A 62 -20.34 -0.90 -1.45
C GLU A 62 -20.41 0.64 -1.56
N SER A 63 -19.29 1.28 -1.90
CA SER A 63 -19.18 2.71 -2.21
C SER A 63 -18.40 2.92 -3.50
N SER A 64 -18.44 4.14 -4.05
CA SER A 64 -17.53 4.49 -5.15
C SER A 64 -16.08 4.45 -4.68
N ILE A 65 -15.15 4.20 -5.60
CA ILE A 65 -13.73 4.14 -5.28
C ILE A 65 -13.20 5.48 -4.76
N GLU A 66 -13.74 6.60 -5.27
CA GLU A 66 -13.42 7.94 -4.81
C GLU A 66 -13.90 8.17 -3.37
N GLY A 67 -15.12 7.72 -3.04
CA GLY A 67 -15.68 7.83 -1.69
C GLY A 67 -14.92 6.98 -0.67
N TYR A 68 -14.52 5.78 -1.08
CA TYR A 68 -13.68 4.91 -0.27
C TYR A 68 -12.29 5.53 -0.03
N PHE A 69 -11.67 6.06 -1.08
CA PHE A 69 -10.37 6.74 -0.98
C PHE A 69 -10.43 8.01 -0.12
N PHE A 70 -11.50 8.80 -0.24
CA PHE A 70 -11.73 9.95 0.63
C PHE A 70 -11.79 9.54 2.11
N SER A 71 -12.49 8.43 2.41
CA SER A 71 -12.60 7.89 3.77
C SER A 71 -11.25 7.45 4.33
N ILE A 72 -10.40 6.82 3.50
CA ILE A 72 -9.03 6.47 3.86
C ILE A 72 -8.22 7.72 4.24
N CYS A 73 -8.25 8.77 3.40
CA CYS A 73 -7.51 10.01 3.66
C CYS A 73 -7.98 10.72 4.95
N LYS A 74 -9.31 10.76 5.18
CA LYS A 74 -9.89 11.28 6.42
C LYS A 74 -9.38 10.50 7.63
N PHE A 75 -9.35 9.19 7.56
CA PHE A 75 -8.87 8.34 8.65
C PHE A 75 -7.38 8.58 8.97
N LEU A 76 -6.53 8.60 7.94
CA LEU A 76 -5.10 8.86 8.10
C LEU A 76 -4.83 10.21 8.77
N CYS A 77 -5.54 11.26 8.34
CA CYS A 77 -5.47 12.59 8.95
C CYS A 77 -5.85 12.57 10.43
N LEU A 78 -7.00 11.97 10.78
CA LEU A 78 -7.46 11.91 12.17
C LEU A 78 -6.47 11.16 13.06
N ASN A 79 -5.85 10.09 12.56
CA ASN A 79 -4.82 9.36 13.30
C ASN A 79 -3.52 10.17 13.47
N GLN A 80 -3.07 10.87 12.42
CA GLN A 80 -1.89 11.73 12.51
C GLN A 80 -2.11 12.85 13.54
N LEU A 81 -3.27 13.49 13.49
CA LEU A 81 -3.65 14.56 14.42
C LEU A 81 -3.72 14.08 15.88
N ARG A 82 -4.25 12.86 16.12
CA ARG A 82 -4.25 12.22 17.46
C ARG A 82 -2.83 11.97 17.97
N LYS A 83 -1.94 11.42 17.13
CA LYS A 83 -0.54 11.15 17.49
C LYS A 83 0.21 12.43 17.85
N ASN A 84 -0.06 13.52 17.13
CA ASN A 84 0.62 14.79 17.33
C ASN A 84 0.07 15.60 18.52
N GLN A 85 -0.88 15.06 19.29
CA GLN A 85 -1.62 15.76 20.37
C GLN A 85 -2.27 17.09 19.92
N ARG A 86 -2.45 17.29 18.61
CA ARG A 86 -2.90 18.55 18.01
C ARG A 86 -4.42 18.70 17.94
N VAL A 87 -5.19 17.92 18.72
CA VAL A 87 -6.66 18.04 18.73
C VAL A 87 -7.22 18.08 20.14
N SER A 88 -7.62 19.29 20.54
CA SER A 88 -8.87 19.50 21.28
C SER A 88 -9.99 19.30 20.26
N LEU A 89 -10.84 18.29 20.47
CA LEU A 89 -11.91 17.90 19.55
C LEU A 89 -12.89 19.08 19.37
N VAL A 90 -12.75 19.84 18.29
CA VAL A 90 -13.77 20.80 17.87
C VAL A 90 -14.83 20.02 17.10
N ASN A 91 -15.99 19.88 17.75
CA ASN A 91 -17.34 19.63 17.24
C ASN A 91 -17.53 19.49 15.72
N ASP A 92 -17.20 18.32 15.16
CA ASP A 92 -17.74 17.88 13.85
C ASP A 92 -17.96 16.36 13.84
N VAL A 93 -18.46 15.84 14.96
CA VAL A 93 -18.89 14.43 15.12
C VAL A 93 -20.09 14.10 14.20
N GLU A 94 -20.77 15.11 13.63
CA GLU A 94 -21.99 14.91 12.85
C GLU A 94 -21.78 14.23 11.49
N LEU A 95 -20.54 14.21 10.97
CA LEU A 95 -20.21 13.52 9.71
C LEU A 95 -19.61 12.10 9.90
N THR A 96 -19.70 11.53 11.10
CA THR A 96 -19.36 10.11 11.36
C THR A 96 -20.56 9.18 11.28
N ALA A 97 -21.78 9.72 11.16
CA ALA A 97 -23.01 8.92 11.11
C ALA A 97 -23.34 8.33 9.73
N GLN A 98 -22.61 8.71 8.67
CA GLN A 98 -22.95 8.33 7.28
C GLN A 98 -21.94 7.38 6.60
N LEU A 99 -20.86 6.99 7.27
CA LEU A 99 -19.92 6.00 6.74
C LEU A 99 -19.80 4.87 7.75
N ASP A 100 -20.18 3.67 7.32
CA ASP A 100 -20.28 2.47 8.14
C ASP A 100 -19.10 2.33 9.09
N LYS A 101 -19.41 2.19 10.39
CA LYS A 101 -18.45 1.94 11.47
C LYS A 101 -17.52 0.76 11.16
N ASP A 102 -17.96 -0.18 10.33
CA ASP A 102 -17.21 -1.37 9.93
C ASP A 102 -16.06 -1.07 8.94
N SER A 103 -16.12 0.05 8.21
CA SER A 103 -15.04 0.46 7.29
C SER A 103 -13.83 1.06 8.02
N ILE A 104 -14.01 1.55 9.25
CA ILE A 104 -13.01 2.31 10.01
C ILE A 104 -12.14 1.40 10.89
N ALA A 105 -12.65 0.23 11.30
CA ALA A 105 -11.94 -0.68 12.21
C ALA A 105 -10.75 -1.44 11.56
N LEU A 106 -10.66 -1.48 10.23
CA LEU A 106 -9.72 -2.34 9.48
C LEU A 106 -8.39 -1.68 9.10
N VAL A 107 -8.15 -0.42 9.49
CA VAL A 107 -7.01 0.40 9.03
C VAL A 107 -6.03 0.74 10.18
N THR A 108 -6.41 0.52 11.45
CA THR A 108 -5.68 1.01 12.63
C THR A 108 -4.42 0.21 13.01
N GLU A 109 -4.45 -1.12 12.93
CA GLU A 109 -3.34 -1.99 13.40
C GLU A 109 -2.36 -2.36 12.28
N ASP A 110 -2.88 -2.58 11.07
CA ASP A 110 -2.11 -3.05 9.90
C ASP A 110 -1.10 -2.05 9.32
N TYR A 111 -1.22 -0.75 9.63
CA TYR A 111 -0.38 0.29 9.01
C TYR A 111 0.93 0.50 9.78
N LEU A 112 0.87 0.56 11.11
CA LEU A 112 2.05 0.72 11.98
C LEU A 112 2.95 -0.52 11.97
N ILE A 113 2.35 -1.72 12.04
CA ILE A 113 3.08 -3.00 11.96
C ILE A 113 3.72 -3.20 10.58
N ALA A 114 3.21 -2.55 9.53
CA ALA A 114 3.73 -2.71 8.17
C ALA A 114 5.02 -1.93 7.90
N GLU A 115 5.33 -0.87 8.63
CA GLU A 115 6.47 0.01 8.30
C GLU A 115 7.81 -0.55 8.78
N GLU A 116 7.88 -1.07 10.02
CA GLU A 116 9.06 -1.78 10.52
C GLU A 116 9.31 -3.08 9.74
N ASN A 117 8.24 -3.83 9.45
CA ASN A 117 8.31 -5.02 8.61
C ASN A 117 8.76 -4.70 7.18
N ARG A 118 8.42 -3.53 6.64
CA ARG A 118 8.84 -3.11 5.29
C ARG A 118 10.36 -2.97 5.22
N HIS A 119 10.98 -2.24 6.15
CA HIS A 119 12.43 -2.04 6.16
C HIS A 119 13.17 -3.38 6.27
N PHE A 120 12.66 -4.27 7.13
CA PHE A 120 13.22 -5.61 7.33
C PHE A 120 13.11 -6.48 6.07
N ILE A 121 11.96 -6.50 5.41
CA ILE A 121 11.74 -7.21 4.14
C ILE A 121 12.63 -6.64 3.03
N GLU A 122 12.75 -5.31 2.93
CA GLU A 122 13.59 -4.67 1.91
C GLU A 122 15.08 -5.00 2.09
N SER A 123 15.56 -4.98 3.33
CA SER A 123 16.93 -5.35 3.68
C SER A 123 17.20 -6.82 3.32
N THR A 124 16.27 -7.71 3.68
CA THR A 124 16.35 -9.15 3.37
C THR A 124 16.38 -9.44 1.86
N LEU A 125 15.52 -8.79 1.09
CA LEU A 125 15.49 -8.95 -0.38
C LEU A 125 16.75 -8.42 -1.06
N SER A 126 17.42 -7.43 -0.45
CA SER A 126 18.66 -6.87 -0.99
C SER A 126 19.84 -7.85 -0.82
N LEU A 127 19.81 -8.72 0.20
CA LEU A 127 20.83 -9.75 0.43
C LEU A 127 20.86 -10.86 -0.65
N ILE A 128 19.74 -11.13 -1.31
CA ILE A 128 19.67 -12.12 -2.40
C ILE A 128 19.94 -11.52 -3.79
N GLY A 129 20.25 -10.22 -3.85
CA GLY A 129 20.65 -9.47 -5.02
C GLY A 129 19.51 -8.72 -5.73
N ASP A 130 19.83 -7.56 -6.32
CA ASP A 130 18.88 -6.63 -6.94
C ASP A 130 18.01 -7.27 -8.01
N SER A 131 18.59 -8.17 -8.79
CA SER A 131 17.84 -8.88 -9.83
C SER A 131 16.73 -9.75 -9.23
N CYS A 132 17.00 -10.39 -8.09
CA CYS A 132 16.01 -11.18 -7.37
C CYS A 132 14.97 -10.33 -6.65
N LYS A 133 15.41 -9.23 -6.02
CA LYS A 133 14.51 -8.22 -5.45
C LYS A 133 13.50 -7.74 -6.50
N LYS A 134 13.96 -7.33 -7.69
CA LYS A 134 13.07 -6.84 -8.76
C LYS A 134 12.08 -7.90 -9.24
N VAL A 135 12.52 -9.12 -9.52
CA VAL A 135 11.64 -10.22 -9.98
C VAL A 135 10.57 -10.54 -8.95
N LEU A 136 10.94 -10.69 -7.67
CA LEU A 136 10.02 -11.06 -6.60
C LEU A 136 9.04 -9.92 -6.29
N THR A 137 9.48 -8.66 -6.34
CA THR A 137 8.61 -7.49 -6.19
C THR A 137 7.57 -7.42 -7.30
N LEU A 138 7.97 -7.52 -8.57
CA LEU A 138 7.02 -7.49 -9.68
C LEU A 138 6.02 -8.65 -9.61
N TRP A 139 6.50 -9.85 -9.27
CA TRP A 139 5.63 -11.01 -9.08
C TRP A 139 4.63 -10.82 -7.92
N LYS A 140 5.06 -10.27 -6.78
CA LYS A 140 4.18 -9.92 -5.65
C LYS A 140 3.12 -8.88 -6.02
N LEU A 141 3.44 -8.03 -6.99
CA LEU A 141 2.54 -7.03 -7.56
C LEU A 141 1.67 -7.59 -8.70
N SER A 142 1.62 -8.91 -8.87
CA SER A 142 0.80 -9.62 -9.85
C SER A 142 1.08 -9.21 -11.30
N TYR A 143 2.32 -8.82 -11.61
CA TYR A 143 2.76 -8.72 -13.00
C TYR A 143 2.84 -10.11 -13.63
N SER A 144 2.35 -10.23 -14.87
CA SER A 144 2.48 -11.44 -15.68
C SER A 144 3.96 -11.73 -16.01
N MET A 145 4.30 -12.98 -16.30
CA MET A 145 5.68 -13.33 -16.65
C MET A 145 6.16 -12.61 -17.92
N THR A 146 5.24 -12.28 -18.84
CA THR A 146 5.53 -11.46 -20.02
C THR A 146 5.95 -10.05 -19.61
N GLU A 147 5.14 -9.36 -18.80
CA GLU A 147 5.48 -8.01 -18.33
C GLU A 147 6.77 -7.99 -17.48
N ILE A 148 7.00 -9.05 -16.67
CA ILE A 148 8.25 -9.19 -15.91
C ILE A 148 9.45 -9.37 -16.84
N ALA A 149 9.32 -10.19 -17.88
CA ALA A 149 10.39 -10.39 -18.85
C ALA A 149 10.75 -9.07 -19.54
N GLU A 150 9.75 -8.34 -20.02
CA GLU A 150 9.92 -7.02 -20.65
C GLU A 150 10.59 -6.02 -19.70
N LYS A 151 10.09 -5.86 -18.47
CA LYS A 151 10.64 -4.91 -17.50
C LYS A 151 12.08 -5.21 -17.06
N LEU A 152 12.49 -6.47 -17.17
CA LEU A 152 13.82 -6.92 -16.76
C LEU A 152 14.76 -7.21 -17.93
N GLY A 153 14.32 -6.96 -19.16
CA GLY A 153 15.11 -7.24 -20.37
C GLY A 153 15.44 -8.72 -20.55
N LEU A 154 14.55 -9.63 -20.15
CA LEU A 154 14.71 -11.08 -20.34
C LEU A 154 14.13 -11.50 -21.68
N SER A 155 14.76 -12.48 -22.33
CA SER A 155 14.40 -12.89 -23.70
C SER A 155 13.04 -13.59 -23.81
N SER A 156 12.49 -14.12 -22.71
CA SER A 156 11.17 -14.76 -22.74
C SER A 156 10.47 -14.82 -21.37
N PRO A 157 9.13 -15.02 -21.35
CA PRO A 157 8.38 -15.28 -20.12
C PRO A 157 8.87 -16.51 -19.35
N GLU A 158 9.36 -17.54 -20.05
CA GLU A 158 9.93 -18.76 -19.44
C GLU A 158 11.21 -18.43 -18.66
N MET A 159 12.04 -17.52 -19.18
CA MET A 159 13.21 -17.03 -18.45
C MET A 159 12.82 -16.27 -17.19
N ALA A 160 11.78 -15.44 -17.24
CA ALA A 160 11.24 -14.76 -16.07
C ALA A 160 10.73 -15.77 -15.03
N LYS A 161 10.00 -16.81 -15.45
CA LYS A 161 9.50 -17.89 -14.57
C LYS A 161 10.64 -18.65 -13.91
N LYS A 162 11.67 -19.03 -14.68
CA LYS A 162 12.87 -19.72 -14.16
C LYS A 162 13.60 -18.84 -13.15
N LYS A 163 13.79 -17.55 -13.46
CA LYS A 163 14.46 -16.58 -12.59
C LYS A 163 13.70 -16.37 -11.28
N ARG A 164 12.37 -16.23 -11.34
CA ARG A 164 11.50 -16.15 -10.15
C ARG A 164 11.70 -17.37 -9.26
N TYR A 165 11.67 -18.58 -9.83
CA TYR A 165 11.87 -19.81 -9.07
C TYR A 165 13.23 -19.82 -8.36
N GLN A 166 14.32 -19.51 -9.07
CA GLN A 166 15.66 -19.45 -8.49
C GLN A 166 15.78 -18.43 -7.35
N CYS A 167 15.23 -17.24 -7.55
CA CYS A 167 15.24 -16.19 -6.53
C CYS A 167 14.41 -16.55 -5.30
N HIS A 168 13.28 -17.24 -5.49
CA HIS A 168 12.47 -17.76 -4.39
C HIS A 168 13.23 -18.81 -3.57
N GLN A 169 13.95 -19.73 -4.23
CA GLN A 169 14.79 -20.71 -3.53
C GLN A 169 15.91 -20.02 -2.72
N LYS A 170 16.57 -18.99 -3.29
CA LYS A 170 17.55 -18.19 -2.55
C LYS A 170 16.96 -17.52 -1.32
N LEU A 171 15.75 -16.97 -1.43
CA LEU A 171 15.04 -16.35 -0.31
C LEU A 171 14.74 -17.37 0.79
N ILE A 172 14.22 -18.55 0.44
CA ILE A 172 13.96 -19.63 1.40
C ILE A 172 15.26 -20.05 2.11
N LEU A 173 16.35 -20.25 1.36
CA LEU A 173 17.65 -20.61 1.93
C LEU A 173 18.16 -19.54 2.90
N LEU A 174 18.03 -18.25 2.55
CA LEU A 174 18.42 -17.15 3.43
C LEU A 174 17.59 -17.16 4.72
N ILE A 175 16.27 -17.31 4.63
CA ILE A 175 15.39 -17.35 5.81
C ILE A 175 15.73 -18.55 6.70
N ASN A 176 15.95 -19.73 6.13
CA ASN A 176 16.26 -20.94 6.88
C ASN A 176 17.62 -20.86 7.60
N ASN A 177 18.59 -20.17 7.02
CA ASN A 177 19.92 -20.01 7.61
C ASN A 177 20.01 -18.86 8.64
N ASN A 178 18.93 -18.12 8.86
CA ASN A 178 18.89 -16.99 9.78
C ASN A 178 17.69 -17.12 10.74
N PRO A 179 17.90 -17.67 11.96
CA PRO A 179 16.83 -17.88 12.93
C PRO A 179 16.07 -16.60 13.30
N GLU A 180 16.76 -15.46 13.34
CA GLU A 180 16.16 -14.14 13.59
C GLU A 180 15.19 -13.74 12.46
N LEU A 181 15.57 -13.97 11.20
CA LEU A 181 14.71 -13.75 10.03
C LEU A 181 13.46 -14.63 10.07
N LYS A 182 13.63 -15.89 10.47
CA LYS A 182 12.52 -16.84 10.58
C LYS A 182 11.52 -16.44 11.67
N LYS A 183 12.00 -15.95 12.81
CA LYS A 183 11.14 -15.47 13.91
C LYS A 183 10.36 -14.22 13.52
N ALA A 184 11.04 -13.23 12.94
CA ALA A 184 10.43 -11.97 12.51
C ALA A 184 9.35 -12.14 11.42
N LEU A 185 9.41 -13.20 10.60
CA LEU A 185 8.45 -13.46 9.52
C LEU A 185 7.29 -14.39 9.91
N LEU A 186 7.37 -15.10 11.04
CA LEU A 186 6.34 -16.06 11.50
C LEU A 186 5.48 -15.52 12.65
N ASP A 187 5.90 -14.44 13.31
CA ASP A 187 5.16 -13.78 14.39
C ASP A 187 4.22 -12.66 13.87
N THR A 188 3.86 -12.65 12.57
CA THR A 188 2.92 -11.69 11.93
C THR A 188 1.71 -12.39 11.34
#